data_AF-V8NBH8-F1
#
_entry.id   AF-V8NBH8-F1
#
_cell.length_a   1.000
_cell.length_b   1.000
_cell.length_c   1.000
_cell.angle_alpha   90.00
_cell.angle_beta   90.00
_cell.angle_gamma   90.00
#
_symmetry.space_group_name_H-M   'P 1'
#
loop_
_entity.id
_entity.type
_entity.pdbx_description
1 polymer ?
#
loop_
_entity_poly.entity_id
_entity_poly.type
_entity_poly.pdbx_seq_one_letter_code
_entity_poly.pdbx_strand_id
1 'polypeptide(L)'
;LCEEDENFLCRSGICIPRILQCNGFNDCDDWSDEMHCNCSEELFRCDTGRCLNYTFVCDGYDDCGDLSDEQNCDCNPVTQHQCGDGRCITMDWICDGDPDCLDKSDETNCSCHSQGLVECRNGQCVPSTFQCDGDNDCKDGSDEENCGGSQRVCHERDQKCNSTLCPDSCGHSPPLM
;
A
#
# COMPACT_ATOMS: atom_id res chain seq x y z
N LEU A 1 -24.11 27.31 -29.55
CA LEU A 1 -22.86 28.08 -29.43
C LEU A 1 -22.50 28.01 -27.97
N CYS A 2 -21.29 27.55 -27.67
CA CYS A 2 -20.81 27.53 -26.31
C CYS A 2 -20.65 28.99 -25.89
N GLU A 3 -21.31 29.37 -24.80
CA GLU A 3 -21.28 30.77 -24.37
C GLU A 3 -19.87 31.09 -23.90
N GLU A 4 -19.27 32.12 -24.50
CA GLU A 4 -17.80 32.28 -24.56
C GLU A 4 -17.13 32.58 -23.20
N ASP A 5 -17.92 32.92 -22.17
CA ASP A 5 -17.41 33.30 -20.85
C ASP A 5 -17.65 32.28 -19.73
N GLU A 6 -18.63 31.38 -19.87
CA GLU A 6 -18.98 30.41 -18.80
C GLU A 6 -18.66 28.96 -19.17
N ASN A 7 -18.41 28.66 -20.44
CA ASN A 7 -18.19 27.31 -20.92
C ASN A 7 -16.77 27.08 -21.46
N PHE A 8 -16.30 25.85 -21.29
CA PHE A 8 -15.10 25.29 -21.91
C PHE A 8 -15.53 24.38 -23.07
N LEU A 9 -14.89 24.54 -24.23
CA LEU A 9 -15.10 23.69 -25.39
C LEU A 9 -14.07 22.56 -25.37
N CYS A 10 -14.54 21.35 -25.12
CA CYS A 10 -13.77 20.10 -25.22
C CYS A 10 -13.21 19.91 -26.64
N ARG A 11 -12.12 19.15 -26.79
CA ARG A 11 -11.61 18.78 -28.12
C ARG A 11 -12.55 17.83 -28.86
N SER A 12 -13.33 17.04 -28.12
CA SER A 12 -14.47 16.25 -28.64
C SER A 12 -15.60 17.10 -29.23
N GLY A 13 -15.62 18.40 -28.94
CA GLY A 13 -16.67 19.34 -29.38
C GLY A 13 -17.83 19.50 -28.40
N ILE A 14 -17.78 18.82 -27.24
CA ILE A 14 -18.70 19.00 -26.12
C ILE A 14 -18.40 20.34 -25.43
N CYS A 15 -19.43 20.96 -24.84
CA CYS A 15 -19.26 22.15 -24.03
C CYS A 15 -19.70 21.94 -22.60
N ILE A 16 -18.75 22.10 -21.70
CA ILE A 16 -18.93 21.94 -20.25
C ILE A 16 -18.83 23.31 -19.57
N PRO A 17 -19.39 23.49 -18.37
CA PRO A 17 -19.10 24.66 -17.55
C PRO A 17 -17.61 24.78 -17.24
N ARG A 18 -17.03 26.00 -17.26
CA ARG A 18 -15.62 26.24 -16.95
C ARG A 18 -15.18 25.75 -15.57
N ILE A 19 -16.12 25.65 -14.62
CA ILE A 19 -15.87 25.12 -13.26
C ILE A 19 -15.41 23.66 -13.31
N LEU A 20 -15.80 22.94 -14.36
CA LEU A 20 -15.46 21.53 -14.55
C LEU A 20 -14.07 21.34 -15.18
N GLN A 21 -13.39 22.42 -15.58
CA GLN A 21 -12.02 22.33 -16.04
C GLN A 21 -11.08 22.10 -14.84
N CYS A 22 -10.18 21.12 -14.95
CA CYS A 22 -9.18 20.79 -13.93
C CYS A 22 -9.79 20.38 -12.58
N ASN A 23 -10.92 19.66 -12.59
CA ASN A 23 -11.62 19.21 -11.38
C ASN A 23 -11.30 17.76 -10.98
N GLY A 24 -10.44 17.07 -11.74
CA GLY A 24 -10.05 15.68 -11.54
C GLY A 24 -10.96 14.64 -12.22
N PHE A 25 -12.00 15.05 -12.94
CA PHE A 25 -12.98 14.19 -13.60
C PHE A 25 -12.99 14.40 -15.11
N ASN A 26 -13.33 13.35 -15.86
CA ASN A 26 -13.53 13.46 -17.31
C ASN A 26 -14.96 13.92 -17.61
N ASP A 27 -15.19 15.25 -17.61
CA ASP A 27 -16.42 15.87 -18.11
C ASP A 27 -16.35 16.09 -19.65
N CYS A 28 -15.12 16.17 -20.15
CA CYS A 28 -14.61 15.91 -21.51
C CYS A 28 -15.38 14.97 -22.44
N ASP A 29 -15.63 13.77 -21.92
CA ASP A 29 -15.56 12.45 -22.58
C ASP A 29 -14.15 12.04 -23.09
N ASP A 30 -13.32 13.01 -23.47
CA ASP A 30 -11.98 12.83 -24.02
C ASP A 30 -10.84 13.38 -23.14
N TRP A 31 -11.13 13.64 -21.86
CA TRP A 31 -10.21 14.21 -20.86
C TRP A 31 -9.68 15.62 -21.17
N SER A 32 -10.13 16.29 -22.24
CA SER A 32 -9.59 17.59 -22.65
C SER A 32 -9.72 18.71 -21.61
N ASP A 33 -10.69 18.58 -20.71
CA ASP A 33 -10.93 19.46 -19.57
C ASP A 33 -9.89 19.33 -18.46
N GLU A 34 -9.19 18.20 -18.39
CA GLU A 34 -8.17 17.91 -17.38
C GLU A 34 -6.73 18.06 -17.92
N MET A 35 -6.61 18.61 -19.13
CA MET A 35 -5.32 18.81 -19.81
C MET A 35 -4.82 20.24 -19.63
N HIS A 36 -3.50 20.41 -19.55
CA HIS A 36 -2.83 21.73 -19.39
C HIS A 36 -3.25 22.49 -18.12
N CYS A 37 -3.53 21.76 -17.04
CA CYS A 37 -3.85 22.34 -15.74
C CYS A 37 -2.58 22.91 -15.06
N ASN A 38 -2.76 23.94 -14.24
CA ASN A 38 -1.68 24.43 -13.39
C ASN A 38 -1.68 23.64 -12.09
N CYS A 39 -0.71 22.74 -11.92
CA CYS A 39 -0.61 21.88 -10.75
C CYS A 39 -0.10 22.67 -9.54
N SER A 40 -0.65 22.36 -8.36
CA SER A 40 -0.02 22.75 -7.09
C SER A 40 1.38 22.11 -6.99
N GLU A 41 2.31 22.72 -6.24
CA GLU A 41 3.66 22.15 -6.07
C GLU A 41 3.67 20.78 -5.37
N GLU A 42 2.58 20.43 -4.68
CA GLU A 42 2.37 19.15 -4.00
C GLU A 42 1.84 18.04 -4.93
N LEU A 43 1.65 18.33 -6.22
CA LEU A 43 1.14 17.38 -7.21
C LEU A 43 2.19 17.10 -8.29
N PHE A 44 2.17 15.89 -8.81
CA PHE A 44 2.94 15.51 -9.99
C PHE A 44 2.23 15.99 -11.26
N ARG A 45 3.00 16.45 -12.25
CA ARG A 45 2.47 16.92 -13.54
C ARG A 45 2.90 15.97 -14.64
N CYS A 46 1.93 15.28 -15.23
CA CYS A 46 2.09 14.45 -16.42
C CYS A 46 2.60 15.27 -17.62
N ASP A 47 3.19 14.60 -18.61
CA ASP A 47 3.60 15.24 -19.87
C ASP A 47 2.38 15.71 -20.69
N THR A 48 1.24 15.01 -20.56
CA THR A 48 -0.09 15.45 -21.00
C THR A 48 -0.56 16.77 -20.36
N GLY A 49 0.02 17.14 -19.21
CA GLY A 49 -0.36 18.31 -18.43
C GLY A 49 -1.48 18.06 -17.41
N ARG A 50 -1.86 16.80 -17.19
CA ARG A 50 -2.73 16.37 -16.08
C ARG A 50 -1.95 16.41 -14.76
N CYS A 51 -2.65 16.60 -13.64
CA CYS A 51 -2.05 16.63 -12.31
C CYS A 51 -2.46 15.40 -11.51
N LEU A 52 -1.51 14.70 -10.92
CA LEU A 52 -1.72 13.51 -10.10
C LEU A 52 -1.18 13.72 -8.68
N ASN A 53 -1.72 12.98 -7.73
CA ASN A 53 -1.07 12.84 -6.42
C ASN A 53 0.20 12.00 -6.58
N TYR A 54 1.25 12.29 -5.81
CA TYR A 54 2.48 11.49 -5.79
C TYR A 54 2.24 10.01 -5.42
N THR A 55 1.11 9.66 -4.81
CA THR A 55 0.72 8.26 -4.58
C THR A 55 0.42 7.47 -5.86
N PHE A 56 0.12 8.17 -6.98
CA PHE A 56 -0.14 7.61 -8.30
C PHE A 56 1.08 7.72 -9.22
N VAL A 57 2.24 8.06 -8.67
CA VAL A 57 3.48 8.16 -9.44
C VAL A 57 4.30 6.93 -9.14
N CYS A 58 4.70 6.20 -10.17
CA CYS A 58 5.43 4.94 -10.05
C CYS A 58 4.67 3.90 -9.23
N ASP A 59 3.34 3.95 -9.36
CA ASP A 59 2.41 3.06 -8.67
C ASP A 59 2.09 1.84 -9.54
N GLY A 60 2.69 1.69 -10.73
CA GLY A 60 2.50 0.57 -11.64
C GLY A 60 1.30 0.71 -12.57
N TYR A 61 0.56 1.82 -12.54
CA TYR A 61 -0.58 2.11 -13.42
C TYR A 61 -0.33 3.36 -14.26
N ASP A 62 -0.86 3.37 -15.49
CA ASP A 62 -0.82 4.56 -16.36
C ASP A 62 -1.98 5.50 -16.01
N ASP A 63 -1.82 6.26 -14.94
CA ASP A 63 -2.79 7.27 -14.50
C ASP A 63 -2.68 8.55 -15.33
N CYS A 64 -1.51 8.83 -15.91
CA CYS A 64 -1.34 9.96 -16.84
C CYS A 64 -1.98 9.72 -18.22
N GLY A 65 -2.14 8.47 -18.64
CA GLY A 65 -2.60 8.06 -19.98
C GLY A 65 -1.52 8.17 -21.07
N ASP A 66 -0.30 8.55 -20.71
CA ASP A 66 0.89 8.66 -21.55
C ASP A 66 2.14 8.02 -20.93
N LEU A 67 1.97 7.28 -19.81
CA LEU A 67 3.01 6.63 -19.00
C LEU A 67 4.02 7.60 -18.37
N SER A 68 3.75 8.91 -18.32
CA SER A 68 4.73 9.87 -17.77
C SER A 68 4.91 9.78 -16.26
N ASP A 69 3.89 9.32 -15.54
CA ASP A 69 3.91 8.94 -14.11
C ASP A 69 4.70 7.66 -13.83
N GLU A 70 4.80 6.75 -14.80
CA GLU A 70 5.51 5.48 -14.67
C GLU A 70 6.93 5.51 -15.30
N GLN A 71 7.40 6.70 -15.68
CA GLN A 71 8.71 6.90 -16.28
C GLN A 71 9.67 7.58 -15.30
N ASN A 72 10.93 7.14 -15.33
CA ASN A 72 12.01 7.67 -14.48
C ASN A 72 11.67 7.64 -12.97
N CYS A 73 11.20 6.48 -12.52
CA CYS A 73 10.92 6.18 -11.12
C CYS A 73 12.21 6.11 -10.29
N ASP A 74 12.71 7.28 -9.88
CA ASP A 74 13.71 7.41 -8.84
C ASP A 74 12.98 7.37 -7.49
N CYS A 75 12.73 6.18 -6.96
CA CYS A 75 12.11 6.02 -5.65
C CYS A 75 12.89 6.80 -4.60
N ASN A 76 12.21 7.54 -3.73
CA ASN A 76 12.87 8.28 -2.66
C ASN A 76 13.60 7.28 -1.74
N PRO A 77 14.93 7.28 -1.67
CA PRO A 77 15.67 6.24 -0.96
C PRO A 77 15.51 6.30 0.57
N VAL A 78 14.90 7.37 1.09
CA VAL A 78 14.66 7.55 2.53
C VAL A 78 13.30 6.99 2.95
N THR A 79 12.29 7.14 2.10
CA THR A 79 10.89 6.83 2.46
C THR A 79 10.29 5.70 1.62
N GLN A 80 10.94 5.31 0.52
CA GLN A 80 10.43 4.34 -0.44
C GLN A 80 11.48 3.29 -0.80
N HIS A 81 10.98 2.13 -1.21
CA HIS A 81 11.75 1.01 -1.73
C HIS A 81 11.36 0.76 -3.19
N GLN A 82 12.37 0.50 -4.03
CA GLN A 82 12.16 0.15 -5.42
C GLN A 82 12.05 -1.36 -5.57
N CYS A 83 10.85 -1.81 -5.98
CA CYS A 83 10.60 -3.19 -6.37
C CYS A 83 11.51 -3.61 -7.53
N GLY A 84 11.75 -4.92 -7.67
CA GLY A 84 12.44 -5.50 -8.82
C GLY A 84 11.73 -5.26 -10.14
N ASP A 85 10.41 -5.02 -10.11
CA ASP A 85 9.61 -4.59 -11.26
C ASP A 85 9.70 -3.09 -11.59
N GLY A 86 10.29 -2.27 -10.70
CA GLY A 86 10.49 -0.83 -10.88
C GLY A 86 9.53 0.06 -10.10
N ARG A 87 8.42 -0.47 -9.57
CA ARG A 87 7.47 0.25 -8.69
C ARG A 87 8.14 0.75 -7.41
N CYS A 88 7.61 1.85 -6.85
CA CYS A 88 8.00 2.34 -5.54
C CYS A 88 6.95 2.01 -4.48
N ILE A 89 7.33 1.28 -3.43
CA ILE A 89 6.49 1.04 -2.24
C ILE A 89 7.04 1.82 -1.04
N THR A 90 6.27 1.99 0.03
CA THR A 90 6.82 2.57 1.27
C THR A 90 7.79 1.60 1.95
N MET A 91 8.76 2.13 2.69
CA MET A 91 9.70 1.29 3.47
C MET A 91 8.99 0.39 4.50
N ASP A 92 7.79 0.75 4.94
CA ASP A 92 6.98 -0.04 5.89
C ASP A 92 6.36 -1.30 5.25
N TRP A 93 6.34 -1.38 3.92
CA TRP A 93 5.77 -2.50 3.14
C TRP A 93 6.83 -3.51 2.70
N ILE A 94 8.05 -3.39 3.23
CA ILE A 94 9.10 -4.38 2.97
C ILE A 94 8.99 -5.47 4.04
N CYS A 95 8.79 -6.71 3.62
CA CYS A 95 8.73 -7.87 4.52
C CYS A 95 7.59 -7.79 5.54
N ASP A 96 6.48 -7.16 5.19
CA ASP A 96 5.32 -7.00 6.07
C ASP A 96 4.35 -8.21 5.98
N GLY A 97 4.65 -9.14 5.07
CA GLY A 97 3.89 -10.36 4.85
C GLY A 97 2.79 -10.25 3.81
N ASP A 98 2.68 -9.11 3.12
CA ASP A 98 1.74 -8.88 2.03
C ASP A 98 2.53 -8.49 0.75
N PRO A 99 2.22 -9.07 -0.43
CA PRO A 99 2.94 -8.76 -1.66
C PRO A 99 2.44 -7.44 -2.26
N ASP A 100 3.17 -6.36 -2.01
CA ASP A 100 2.91 -5.01 -2.54
C ASP A 100 3.66 -4.75 -3.87
N CYS A 101 4.80 -5.39 -4.07
CA CYS A 101 5.44 -5.46 -5.38
C CYS A 101 4.73 -6.47 -6.29
N LEU A 102 4.66 -6.17 -7.60
CA LEU A 102 4.02 -7.06 -8.57
C LEU A 102 4.82 -8.35 -8.75
N ASP A 103 6.14 -8.25 -8.67
CA ASP A 103 7.06 -9.38 -8.69
C ASP A 103 7.29 -10.02 -7.31
N LYS A 104 6.66 -9.48 -6.25
CA LYS A 104 6.83 -9.89 -4.84
C LYS A 104 8.25 -9.70 -4.32
N SER A 105 9.03 -8.83 -4.94
CA SER A 105 10.43 -8.61 -4.55
C SER A 105 10.59 -8.06 -3.13
N ASP A 106 9.63 -7.26 -2.67
CA ASP A 106 9.46 -6.78 -1.28
C ASP A 106 9.40 -7.90 -0.25
N GLU A 107 8.80 -9.02 -0.61
CA GLU A 107 8.65 -10.20 0.25
C GLU A 107 9.73 -11.27 0.00
N THR A 108 10.71 -10.98 -0.86
CA THR A 108 11.82 -11.90 -1.15
C THR A 108 13.11 -11.45 -0.50
N ASN A 109 13.86 -12.41 0.06
CA ASN A 109 15.18 -12.16 0.66
C ASN A 109 15.14 -11.21 1.88
N CYS A 110 14.03 -11.24 2.62
CA CYS A 110 13.87 -10.66 3.95
C CYS A 110 14.88 -11.26 4.93
N SER A 111 16.07 -10.67 5.01
CA SER A 111 16.97 -10.93 6.12
C SER A 111 16.52 -10.06 7.27
N CYS A 112 15.89 -10.66 8.30
CA CYS A 112 15.42 -9.96 9.51
C CYS A 112 16.57 -9.41 10.39
N HIS A 113 17.70 -9.03 9.78
CA HIS A 113 18.94 -8.61 10.42
C HIS A 113 18.98 -7.11 10.76
N SER A 114 17.92 -6.37 10.46
CA SER A 114 17.68 -5.05 11.03
C SER A 114 17.45 -5.18 12.54
N GLN A 115 18.07 -4.28 13.31
CA GLN A 115 18.16 -4.43 14.76
C GLN A 115 16.77 -4.47 15.41
N GLY A 116 16.38 -5.65 15.91
CA GLY A 116 15.14 -5.85 16.66
C GLY A 116 14.02 -6.58 15.92
N LEU A 117 14.28 -7.20 14.77
CA LEU A 117 13.32 -8.10 14.09
C LEU A 117 13.74 -9.57 14.24
N VAL A 118 12.75 -10.46 14.23
CA VAL A 118 12.85 -11.91 14.36
C VAL A 118 12.26 -12.54 13.10
N GLU A 119 12.98 -13.50 12.53
CA GLU A 119 12.55 -14.26 11.36
C GLU A 119 11.58 -15.38 11.76
N CYS A 120 10.38 -15.29 11.22
CA CYS A 120 9.35 -16.32 11.28
C CYS A 120 9.72 -17.50 10.37
N ARG A 121 9.17 -18.70 10.64
CA ARG A 121 9.41 -19.89 9.80
C ARG A 121 8.89 -19.73 8.36
N ASN A 122 7.87 -18.90 8.15
CA ASN A 122 7.38 -18.56 6.82
C ASN A 122 8.22 -17.50 6.08
N GLY A 123 9.27 -16.95 6.71
CA GLY A 123 10.13 -15.90 6.15
C GLY A 123 9.67 -14.47 6.42
N GLN A 124 8.53 -14.25 7.11
CA GLN A 124 8.15 -12.92 7.60
C GLN A 124 9.11 -12.45 8.70
N CYS A 125 9.20 -11.12 8.86
CA CYS A 125 9.93 -10.51 9.95
C CYS A 125 8.96 -9.82 10.91
N VAL A 126 8.98 -10.19 12.18
CA VAL A 126 8.20 -9.52 13.24
C VAL A 126 9.14 -8.87 14.26
N PRO A 127 8.76 -7.76 14.89
CA PRO A 127 9.52 -7.20 16.01
C PRO A 127 9.86 -8.25 17.07
N SER A 128 11.05 -8.20 17.66
CA SER A 128 11.47 -9.13 18.72
C SER A 128 10.61 -9.05 19.98
N THR A 129 9.82 -7.98 20.13
CA THR A 129 8.82 -7.84 21.19
C THR A 129 7.61 -8.75 21.00
N PHE A 130 7.34 -9.20 19.77
CA PHE A 130 6.25 -10.09 19.41
C PHE A 130 6.65 -11.57 19.49
N GLN A 131 7.91 -11.87 19.77
CA GLN A 131 8.30 -13.23 20.09
C GLN A 131 7.79 -13.59 21.49
N CYS A 132 6.94 -14.63 21.56
CA CYS A 132 6.39 -15.15 22.81
C CYS A 132 5.51 -14.16 23.59
N ASP A 133 4.83 -13.24 22.91
CA ASP A 133 3.94 -12.26 23.57
C ASP A 133 2.50 -12.78 23.73
N GLY A 134 2.17 -13.91 23.09
CA GLY A 134 0.88 -14.58 23.18
C GLY A 134 -0.06 -14.31 22.02
N ASP A 135 0.33 -13.46 21.07
CA ASP A 135 -0.37 -13.22 19.81
C ASP A 135 0.37 -13.93 18.66
N ASN A 136 -0.34 -14.23 17.55
CA ASN A 136 0.26 -14.84 16.36
C ASN A 136 0.55 -13.75 15.34
N ASP A 137 1.68 -13.08 15.50
CA ASP A 137 2.15 -12.01 14.63
C ASP A 137 2.85 -12.56 13.39
N CYS A 138 3.48 -13.74 13.48
CA CYS A 138 4.10 -14.40 12.34
C CYS A 138 3.09 -14.95 11.31
N LYS A 139 1.79 -14.91 11.58
CA LYS A 139 0.68 -15.54 10.82
C LYS A 139 0.78 -17.08 10.70
N ASP A 140 1.97 -17.66 10.87
CA ASP A 140 2.24 -19.10 10.94
C ASP A 140 2.45 -19.63 12.38
N GLY A 141 2.42 -18.74 13.38
CA GLY A 141 2.55 -19.05 14.81
C GLY A 141 3.97 -19.38 15.27
N SER A 142 4.98 -19.15 14.43
CA SER A 142 6.37 -19.52 14.74
C SER A 142 7.06 -18.61 15.77
N ASP A 143 6.55 -17.40 15.97
CA ASP A 143 6.87 -16.47 17.06
C ASP A 143 6.48 -17.00 18.45
N GLU A 144 5.46 -17.86 18.50
CA GLU A 144 4.93 -18.46 19.73
C GLU A 144 5.50 -19.87 20.01
N GLU A 145 6.41 -20.36 19.16
CA GLU A 145 7.07 -21.65 19.33
C GLU A 145 8.35 -21.55 20.19
N ASN A 146 8.62 -22.58 21.00
CA ASN A 146 9.84 -22.70 21.83
C ASN A 146 10.08 -21.58 22.87
N CYS A 147 9.01 -20.90 23.30
CA CYS A 147 9.03 -20.03 24.46
C CYS A 147 9.33 -20.85 25.72
N GLY A 148 10.59 -20.84 26.18
CA GLY A 148 11.16 -21.74 27.21
C GLY A 148 10.50 -21.69 28.60
N GLY A 149 9.25 -22.13 28.70
CA GLY A 149 8.49 -22.34 29.93
C GLY A 149 8.14 -21.07 30.73
N SER A 150 8.34 -19.87 30.17
CA SER A 150 8.15 -18.61 30.90
C SER A 150 7.21 -17.63 30.20
N GLN A 151 6.28 -18.10 29.39
CA GLN A 151 5.08 -17.32 29.07
C GLN A 151 4.06 -17.50 30.18
N ARG A 152 3.50 -16.39 30.67
CA ARG A 152 2.05 -16.09 30.68
C ARG A 152 1.84 -14.64 31.18
N VAL A 153 1.55 -13.70 30.29
CA VAL A 153 0.78 -12.51 30.70
C VAL A 153 -0.48 -12.47 29.85
N CYS A 154 -1.52 -13.14 30.34
CA CYS A 154 -2.87 -12.99 29.81
C CYS A 154 -3.33 -11.54 30.08
N HIS A 155 -3.54 -10.72 29.05
CA HIS A 155 -4.10 -9.38 29.25
C HIS A 155 -5.63 -9.44 29.39
N GLU A 156 -6.07 -9.71 30.62
CA GLU A 156 -7.26 -9.20 31.33
C GLU A 156 -8.60 -8.98 30.59
N ARG A 157 -9.02 -9.80 29.63
CA ARG A 157 -10.45 -9.82 29.22
C ARG A 157 -11.17 -11.14 28.98
N ASP A 158 -10.57 -12.30 29.27
CA ASP A 158 -11.30 -13.58 29.22
C ASP A 158 -11.23 -14.35 30.55
N GLN A 159 -12.30 -14.20 31.33
CA GLN A 159 -12.52 -14.92 32.59
C GLN A 159 -12.87 -16.39 32.33
N LYS A 160 -11.89 -17.23 31.94
CA LYS A 160 -11.90 -18.68 32.20
C LYS A 160 -10.57 -19.33 31.82
N CYS A 161 -9.69 -19.49 32.81
CA CYS A 161 -8.70 -20.56 32.82
C CYS A 161 -8.67 -21.15 34.21
N ASN A 162 -9.34 -22.30 34.39
CA ASN A 162 -9.13 -23.14 35.56
C ASN A 162 -8.42 -24.42 35.11
N SER A 163 -7.15 -24.49 35.50
CA SER A 163 -6.29 -25.68 35.64
C SER A 163 -5.64 -26.27 34.37
N THR A 164 -4.35 -25.93 34.28
CA THR A 164 -3.18 -26.74 33.91
C THR A 164 -2.93 -27.17 32.47
N LEU A 165 -3.86 -27.01 31.54
CA LEU A 165 -3.56 -27.18 30.12
C LEU A 165 -4.37 -26.14 29.35
N CYS A 166 -3.73 -25.17 28.68
CA CYS A 166 -4.43 -24.48 27.61
C CYS A 166 -4.64 -25.52 26.51
N PRO A 167 -5.88 -25.93 26.23
CA PRO A 167 -6.11 -26.98 25.25
C PRO A 167 -5.78 -26.41 23.87
N ASP A 168 -5.02 -27.17 23.08
CA ASP A 168 -4.70 -26.99 21.66
C ASP A 168 -5.94 -26.80 20.76
N SER A 169 -6.70 -25.73 20.96
CA SER A 169 -8.00 -25.57 20.31
C SER A 169 -8.48 -24.12 20.20
N CYS A 170 -7.56 -23.18 19.98
CA CYS A 170 -7.87 -22.02 19.14
C CYS A 170 -7.69 -22.41 17.67
N GLY A 171 -8.39 -23.48 17.28
CA GLY A 171 -8.49 -23.89 15.89
C GLY A 171 -9.38 -22.89 15.15
N HIS A 172 -8.85 -22.35 14.06
CA HIS A 172 -9.65 -21.79 12.97
C HIS A 172 -10.93 -22.60 12.77
N SER A 173 -12.08 -21.95 12.93
CA SER A 173 -13.30 -22.49 12.33
C SER A 173 -13.37 -22.00 10.88
N PRO A 174 -13.43 -22.90 9.87
CA PRO A 174 -13.69 -22.48 8.49
C PRO A 174 -15.15 -22.00 8.37
N PRO A 175 -15.44 -21.07 7.45
CA PRO A 175 -16.80 -20.60 7.24
C PRO A 175 -17.54 -21.61 6.37
N LEU A 176 -18.62 -22.24 6.83
CA LEU A 176 -19.58 -22.89 5.93
C LEU A 176 -21.02 -22.86 6.46
N MET A 177 -21.86 -22.22 5.61
CA MET A 177 -23.32 -22.33 5.39
C MET A 177 -24.28 -21.60 6.34
#